data_AF-A0A524CPJ7-F1
#
_entry.id   AF-A0A524CPJ7-F1
#
_cell.length_a   1.000
_cell.length_b   1.000
_cell.length_c   1.000
_cell.angle_alpha   90.00
_cell.angle_beta   90.00
_cell.angle_gamma   90.00
#
_symmetry.space_group_name_H-M   'P 1'
#
loop_
_entity.id
_entity.type
_entity.pdbx_description
1 polymer ?
#
loop_
_entity_poly.entity_id
_entity_poly.type
_entity_poly.pdbx_seq_one_letter_code
_entity_poly.pdbx_strand_id
1 'polypeptide(L)'
;MSRKIDDRKYLTYLLPALNVKELKDICREFNLRGYSKLKKIELIEFILDSMAVEEMKALIKEREPNIISSGIDSALEKISGSDREHIESIRITNPDHHDIELKFKGWNWEIESFLSINEKNIEDPDRDCDCRIGANMGFCGHFWTGFIFSLKNDYFTLKDWTLTYIPKDFKEKIEPLEINVPEKQEEEEEKDITLIDKGSDEGLLMGYLDDRITVYNCEVTKIEERTSEFQGNVTVYYMVQLKDVKFGPQLQRKNDYDESQLKEIDELLIRLSDNKYNKIDLKEGDSISFNGTVNKDSFWGLMLKRVTKVKKV
;
A
#
# COMPACT_ATOMS: atom_id res chain seq x y z
N MET A 1 -25.89 -4.78 -12.35
CA MET A 1 -25.00 -3.71 -12.85
C MET A 1 -25.43 -3.35 -14.26
N SER A 2 -25.50 -2.05 -14.56
CA SER A 2 -25.78 -1.51 -15.89
C SER A 2 -24.48 -0.94 -16.48
N ARG A 3 -23.45 -1.79 -16.61
CA ARG A 3 -22.15 -1.40 -17.18
C ARG A 3 -22.36 -0.92 -18.62
N LYS A 4 -21.82 0.25 -19.00
CA LYS A 4 -21.98 0.80 -20.36
C LYS A 4 -21.02 0.18 -21.38
N ILE A 5 -19.81 -0.19 -20.96
CA ILE A 5 -18.88 -0.89 -21.83
C ILE A 5 -19.30 -2.36 -22.01
N ASP A 6 -18.99 -2.93 -23.18
CA ASP A 6 -19.33 -4.32 -23.49
C ASP A 6 -18.47 -5.32 -22.70
N ASP A 7 -18.97 -6.56 -22.59
CA ASP A 7 -18.35 -7.61 -21.78
C ASP A 7 -16.95 -7.98 -22.26
N ARG A 8 -16.70 -7.95 -23.58
CA ARG A 8 -15.38 -8.26 -24.13
C ARG A 8 -14.37 -7.18 -23.75
N LYS A 9 -14.72 -5.90 -23.95
CA LYS A 9 -13.90 -4.77 -23.51
C LYS A 9 -13.66 -4.83 -22.01
N TYR A 10 -14.68 -5.08 -21.21
CA TYR A 10 -14.53 -5.18 -19.76
C TYR A 10 -13.59 -6.31 -19.32
N LEU A 11 -13.67 -7.49 -19.94
CA LEU A 11 -12.78 -8.61 -19.64
C LEU A 11 -11.31 -8.28 -19.97
N THR A 12 -11.03 -7.35 -20.89
CA THR A 12 -9.66 -6.87 -21.10
C THR A 12 -9.09 -6.13 -19.89
N TYR A 13 -9.93 -5.61 -18.99
CA TYR A 13 -9.52 -4.95 -17.75
C TYR A 13 -9.45 -5.93 -16.57
N LEU A 14 -10.30 -6.96 -16.60
CA LEU A 14 -10.41 -7.92 -15.50
C LEU A 14 -9.35 -9.02 -15.56
N LEU A 15 -9.13 -9.62 -16.73
CA LEU A 15 -8.26 -10.78 -16.90
C LEU A 15 -6.76 -10.50 -16.68
N PRO A 16 -6.20 -9.30 -16.95
CA PRO A 16 -4.81 -9.01 -16.64
C PRO A 16 -4.45 -9.14 -15.16
N ALA A 17 -5.40 -9.05 -14.24
CA ALA A 17 -5.15 -9.24 -12.81
C ALA A 17 -4.81 -10.71 -12.47
N LEU A 18 -5.24 -11.67 -13.30
CA LEU A 18 -5.04 -13.10 -13.07
C LEU A 18 -3.65 -13.59 -13.45
N ASN A 19 -3.16 -14.62 -12.77
CA ASN A 19 -1.95 -15.33 -13.15
C ASN A 19 -2.22 -16.40 -14.24
N VAL A 20 -1.14 -16.97 -14.80
CA VAL A 20 -1.24 -17.97 -15.89
C VAL A 20 -2.04 -19.21 -15.47
N LYS A 21 -1.94 -19.63 -14.21
CA LYS A 21 -2.68 -20.79 -13.71
C LYS A 21 -4.18 -20.47 -13.69
N GLU A 22 -4.58 -19.35 -13.11
CA GLU A 22 -5.99 -18.92 -13.04
C GLU A 22 -6.62 -18.74 -14.44
N LEU A 23 -5.88 -18.17 -15.39
CA LEU A 23 -6.34 -18.06 -16.78
C LEU A 23 -6.53 -19.44 -17.44
N LYS A 24 -5.64 -20.40 -17.16
CA LYS A 24 -5.82 -21.79 -17.62
C LYS A 24 -6.99 -22.47 -16.93
N ASP A 25 -7.29 -22.11 -15.69
CA ASP A 25 -8.44 -22.66 -14.94
C ASP A 25 -9.75 -22.22 -15.59
N ILE A 26 -9.86 -20.94 -15.98
CA ILE A 26 -10.98 -20.45 -16.81
C ILE A 26 -11.10 -21.27 -18.10
N CYS A 27 -9.99 -21.48 -18.82
CA CYS A 27 -10.03 -22.27 -20.05
C CYS A 27 -10.53 -23.71 -19.82
N ARG A 28 -10.22 -24.32 -18.67
CA ARG A 28 -10.70 -25.67 -18.30
C ARG A 28 -12.19 -25.68 -18.02
N GLU A 29 -12.68 -24.71 -17.26
CA GLU A 29 -14.09 -24.61 -16.85
C GLU A 29 -15.02 -24.39 -18.04
N PHE A 30 -14.60 -23.57 -19.00
CA PHE A 30 -15.34 -23.30 -20.24
C PHE A 30 -15.02 -24.30 -21.37
N ASN A 31 -14.36 -25.42 -21.06
CA ASN A 31 -14.03 -26.50 -22.00
C ASN A 31 -13.26 -26.04 -23.27
N LEU A 32 -12.50 -24.96 -23.17
CA LEU A 32 -11.65 -24.47 -24.25
C LEU A 32 -10.49 -25.45 -24.50
N ARG A 33 -9.94 -25.51 -25.71
CA ARG A 33 -8.84 -26.42 -26.07
C ARG A 33 -7.73 -25.69 -26.82
N GLY A 34 -6.49 -26.16 -26.71
CA GLY A 34 -5.35 -25.59 -27.44
C GLY A 34 -4.55 -24.51 -26.69
N TYR A 35 -4.93 -24.18 -25.45
CA TYR A 35 -4.32 -23.08 -24.69
C TYR A 35 -3.04 -23.45 -23.91
N SER A 36 -2.65 -24.73 -23.86
CA SER A 36 -1.63 -25.22 -22.92
C SER A 36 -0.26 -24.54 -23.03
N LYS A 37 0.12 -24.12 -24.24
CA LYS A 37 1.42 -23.50 -24.55
C LYS A 37 1.39 -21.97 -24.53
N LEU A 38 0.21 -21.37 -24.40
CA LEU A 38 0.04 -19.92 -24.47
C LEU A 38 0.58 -19.24 -23.21
N LYS A 39 1.20 -18.07 -23.41
CA LYS A 39 1.64 -17.16 -22.36
C LYS A 39 0.47 -16.31 -21.87
N LYS A 40 0.68 -15.51 -20.81
CA LYS A 40 -0.38 -14.74 -20.15
C LYS A 40 -1.21 -13.88 -21.12
N ILE A 41 -0.58 -13.06 -21.95
CA ILE A 41 -1.28 -12.17 -22.89
C ILE A 41 -2.03 -12.99 -23.95
N GLU A 42 -1.35 -13.97 -24.56
CA GLU A 42 -1.95 -14.88 -25.55
C GLU A 42 -3.12 -15.67 -24.97
N LEU A 43 -3.09 -16.04 -23.68
CA LEU A 43 -4.20 -16.70 -22.98
C LEU A 43 -5.40 -15.77 -22.85
N ILE A 44 -5.18 -14.50 -22.51
CA ILE A 44 -6.25 -13.51 -22.40
C ILE A 44 -6.92 -13.33 -23.76
N GLU A 45 -6.14 -13.09 -24.82
CA GLU A 45 -6.65 -12.98 -26.19
C GLU A 45 -7.42 -14.23 -26.60
N PHE A 46 -6.86 -15.41 -26.36
CA PHE A 46 -7.49 -16.69 -26.67
C PHE A 46 -8.83 -16.89 -25.95
N ILE A 47 -8.93 -16.52 -24.67
CA ILE A 47 -10.19 -16.56 -23.90
C ILE A 47 -11.21 -15.63 -24.54
N LEU A 48 -10.83 -14.39 -24.84
CA LEU A 48 -11.73 -13.40 -25.43
C LEU A 48 -12.24 -13.84 -26.81
N ASP A 49 -11.40 -14.47 -27.63
CA ASP A 49 -11.75 -14.90 -28.99
C ASP A 49 -12.54 -16.21 -29.04
N SER A 50 -12.42 -17.04 -28.00
CA SER A 50 -13.02 -18.38 -27.99
C SER A 50 -14.40 -18.43 -27.32
N MET A 51 -14.78 -17.39 -26.58
CA MET A 51 -16.02 -17.39 -25.79
C MET A 51 -17.17 -16.67 -26.49
N ALA A 52 -18.38 -17.23 -26.35
CA ALA A 52 -19.62 -16.53 -26.70
C ALA A 52 -19.98 -15.45 -25.67
N VAL A 53 -20.87 -14.53 -26.04
CA VAL A 53 -21.31 -13.42 -25.18
C VAL A 53 -21.92 -13.93 -23.87
N GLU A 54 -22.69 -15.01 -23.92
CA GLU A 54 -23.31 -15.64 -22.75
C GLU A 54 -22.27 -16.21 -21.80
N GLU A 55 -21.20 -16.81 -22.34
CA GLU A 55 -20.10 -17.37 -21.56
C GLU A 55 -19.27 -16.25 -20.92
N MET A 56 -19.02 -15.15 -21.63
CA MET A 56 -18.35 -13.98 -21.08
C MET A 56 -19.13 -13.39 -19.89
N LYS A 57 -20.45 -13.29 -20.00
CA LYS A 57 -21.32 -12.84 -18.90
C LYS A 57 -21.24 -13.76 -17.69
N ALA A 58 -21.25 -15.07 -17.93
CA ALA A 58 -21.11 -16.06 -16.86
C ALA A 58 -19.75 -15.93 -16.16
N LEU A 59 -18.66 -15.80 -16.94
CA LEU A 59 -17.31 -15.61 -16.42
C LEU A 59 -17.19 -14.35 -15.55
N ILE A 60 -17.70 -13.22 -16.04
CA ILE A 60 -17.72 -11.96 -15.29
C ILE A 60 -18.45 -12.18 -13.97
N LYS A 61 -19.68 -12.71 -14.00
CA LYS A 61 -20.51 -12.90 -12.80
C LYS A 61 -19.81 -13.76 -11.75
N GLU A 62 -19.08 -14.79 -12.18
CA GLU A 62 -18.42 -15.73 -11.28
C GLU A 62 -17.08 -15.19 -10.74
N ARG A 63 -16.27 -14.56 -11.59
CA ARG A 63 -14.88 -14.21 -11.26
C ARG A 63 -14.67 -12.77 -10.81
N GLU A 64 -15.50 -11.84 -11.27
CA GLU A 64 -15.37 -10.40 -10.96
C GLU A 64 -15.27 -10.13 -9.44
N PRO A 65 -16.12 -10.70 -8.56
CA PRO A 65 -16.05 -10.36 -7.14
C PRO A 65 -14.68 -10.66 -6.51
N ASN A 66 -14.10 -11.81 -6.83
CA ASN A 66 -12.82 -12.23 -6.27
C ASN A 66 -11.65 -11.43 -6.84
N ILE A 67 -11.66 -11.18 -8.16
CA ILE A 67 -10.60 -10.41 -8.83
C ILE A 67 -10.58 -8.97 -8.31
N ILE A 68 -11.74 -8.33 -8.25
CA ILE A 68 -11.85 -6.94 -7.79
C ILE A 68 -11.49 -6.83 -6.31
N SER A 69 -11.96 -7.76 -5.47
CA SER A 69 -11.61 -7.75 -4.04
C SER A 69 -10.10 -7.89 -3.84
N SER A 70 -9.44 -8.79 -4.58
CA SER A 70 -7.97 -8.94 -4.50
C SER A 70 -7.22 -7.69 -4.95
N GLY A 71 -7.71 -6.99 -5.98
CA GLY A 71 -7.12 -5.72 -6.42
C GLY A 71 -7.25 -4.62 -5.36
N ILE A 72 -8.41 -4.52 -4.71
CA ILE A 72 -8.68 -3.58 -3.61
C ILE A 72 -7.81 -3.91 -2.40
N ASP A 73 -7.76 -5.17 -1.98
CA ASP A 73 -6.95 -5.59 -0.83
C ASP A 73 -5.46 -5.25 -1.08
N SER A 74 -4.96 -5.46 -2.31
CA SER A 74 -3.60 -5.06 -2.68
C SER A 74 -3.36 -3.54 -2.66
N ALA A 75 -4.40 -2.72 -2.85
CA ALA A 75 -4.30 -1.27 -2.67
C ALA A 75 -4.24 -0.89 -1.19
N LEU A 76 -5.09 -1.51 -0.38
CA LEU A 76 -5.12 -1.30 1.08
C LEU A 76 -3.78 -1.66 1.72
N GLU A 77 -3.15 -2.78 1.32
CA GLU A 77 -1.82 -3.16 1.80
C GLU A 77 -0.72 -2.13 1.43
N LYS A 78 -0.82 -1.46 0.29
CA LYS A 78 0.12 -0.39 -0.11
C LYS A 78 -0.10 0.89 0.68
N ILE A 79 -1.36 1.19 1.01
CA ILE A 79 -1.77 2.37 1.80
C ILE A 79 -1.36 2.19 3.26
N SER A 80 -1.61 1.01 3.85
CA SER A 80 -1.21 0.68 5.24
C SER A 80 0.30 0.52 5.39
N GLY A 81 1.01 0.26 4.29
CA GLY A 81 2.45 0.02 4.29
C GLY A 81 2.84 -1.45 4.52
N SER A 82 1.86 -2.37 4.62
CA SER A 82 2.07 -3.81 4.77
C SER A 82 2.62 -4.49 3.50
N ASP A 83 2.36 -3.94 2.31
CA ASP A 83 2.97 -4.38 1.05
C ASP A 83 4.48 -4.03 1.03
N ARG A 84 5.30 -4.68 0.20
CA ARG A 84 6.70 -4.30 -0.02
C ARG A 84 6.82 -2.95 -0.73
N GLU A 85 5.81 -2.61 -1.51
CA GLU A 85 5.61 -1.33 -2.15
C GLU A 85 4.74 -0.42 -1.27
N HIS A 86 4.91 0.89 -1.39
CA HIS A 86 4.06 1.89 -0.72
C HIS A 86 3.92 3.12 -1.59
N ILE A 87 2.94 3.96 -1.24
CA ILE A 87 2.76 5.27 -1.85
C ILE A 87 3.93 6.16 -1.42
N GLU A 88 4.65 6.69 -2.40
CA GLU A 88 5.67 7.72 -2.19
C GLU A 88 5.03 9.10 -2.29
N SER A 89 4.20 9.33 -3.32
CA SER A 89 3.44 10.57 -3.47
C SER A 89 2.21 10.40 -4.37
N ILE A 90 1.27 11.32 -4.22
CA ILE A 90 0.11 11.53 -5.07
C ILE A 90 0.09 13.01 -5.43
N ARG A 91 -0.03 13.31 -6.72
CA ARG A 91 -0.10 14.67 -7.26
C ARG A 91 -1.38 14.85 -8.04
N ILE A 92 -2.05 15.97 -7.82
CA ILE A 92 -3.19 16.39 -8.65
C ILE A 92 -2.60 17.23 -9.78
N THR A 93 -2.48 16.65 -10.97
CA THR A 93 -1.83 17.31 -12.12
C THR A 93 -2.80 18.19 -12.90
N ASN A 94 -4.11 17.90 -12.82
CA ASN A 94 -5.15 18.76 -13.37
C ASN A 94 -6.43 18.72 -12.51
N PRO A 95 -6.65 19.72 -11.65
CA PRO A 95 -7.83 19.77 -10.78
C PRO A 95 -9.16 19.84 -11.54
N ASP A 96 -9.21 20.46 -12.73
CA ASP A 96 -10.46 20.62 -13.48
C ASP A 96 -10.91 19.30 -14.15
N HIS A 97 -9.94 18.41 -14.42
CA HIS A 97 -10.19 17.11 -15.03
C HIS A 97 -10.13 15.95 -14.03
N HIS A 98 -9.78 16.25 -12.77
CA HIS A 98 -9.53 15.28 -11.70
C HIS A 98 -8.38 14.31 -12.04
N ASP A 99 -7.36 14.82 -12.74
CA ASP A 99 -6.19 14.01 -13.12
C ASP A 99 -5.24 13.88 -11.94
N ILE A 100 -4.86 12.64 -11.65
CA ILE A 100 -3.91 12.32 -10.59
C ILE A 100 -2.76 11.46 -11.10
N GLU A 101 -1.58 11.73 -10.59
CA GLU A 101 -0.39 10.90 -10.74
C GLU A 101 0.00 10.34 -9.38
N LEU A 102 0.24 9.03 -9.32
CA LEU A 102 0.67 8.31 -8.13
C LEU A 102 2.05 7.74 -8.38
N LYS A 103 2.97 7.97 -7.43
CA LYS A 103 4.28 7.34 -7.39
C LYS A 103 4.33 6.35 -6.25
N PHE A 104 4.85 5.17 -6.56
CA PHE A 104 5.02 4.10 -5.61
C PHE A 104 6.47 3.66 -5.55
N LYS A 105 6.92 3.32 -4.36
CA LYS A 105 8.29 2.90 -4.09
C LYS A 105 8.33 1.50 -3.49
N GLY A 106 9.05 0.61 -4.16
CA GLY A 106 9.40 -0.71 -3.67
C GLY A 106 10.84 -0.78 -3.15
N TRP A 107 11.39 -1.99 -2.99
CA TRP A 107 12.79 -2.15 -2.59
C TRP A 107 13.72 -1.58 -3.67
N ASN A 108 13.59 -2.05 -4.91
CA ASN A 108 14.51 -1.80 -6.03
C ASN A 108 13.76 -1.33 -7.29
N TRP A 109 12.52 -0.87 -7.14
CA TRP A 109 11.70 -0.44 -8.26
C TRP A 109 10.78 0.69 -7.82
N GLU A 110 10.37 1.47 -8.81
CA GLU A 110 9.39 2.53 -8.69
C GLU A 110 8.29 2.26 -9.72
N ILE A 111 7.05 2.58 -9.38
CA ILE A 111 5.91 2.47 -10.29
C ILE A 111 5.22 3.83 -10.34
N GLU A 112 4.96 4.29 -11.55
CA GLU A 112 4.09 5.44 -11.78
C GLU A 112 2.71 4.96 -12.27
N SER A 113 1.68 5.66 -11.85
CA SER A 113 0.31 5.42 -12.29
C SER A 113 -0.42 6.74 -12.47
N PHE A 114 -1.13 6.86 -13.58
CA PHE A 114 -2.07 7.93 -13.88
C PHE A 114 -3.50 7.43 -13.73
N LEU A 115 -4.39 8.27 -13.22
CA LEU A 115 -5.82 8.02 -13.21
C LEU A 115 -6.59 9.34 -13.33
N SER A 116 -7.69 9.31 -14.07
CA SER A 116 -8.65 10.41 -14.14
C SER A 116 -10.06 9.85 -14.04
N ILE A 117 -10.80 10.27 -13.00
CA ILE A 117 -12.21 9.90 -12.81
C ILE A 117 -13.06 11.17 -12.65
N ASN A 118 -13.95 11.39 -13.60
CA ASN A 118 -14.90 12.48 -13.60
C ASN A 118 -16.23 12.04 -14.26
N GLU A 119 -17.23 12.91 -14.26
CA GLU A 119 -18.57 12.60 -14.81
C GLU A 119 -18.54 12.15 -16.28
N LYS A 120 -17.53 12.55 -17.06
CA LYS A 120 -17.43 12.23 -18.49
C LYS A 120 -16.82 10.85 -18.74
N ASN A 121 -15.96 10.37 -17.86
CA ASN A 121 -15.21 9.11 -18.04
C ASN A 121 -15.41 8.08 -16.92
N ILE A 122 -16.27 8.31 -15.92
CA ILE A 122 -16.49 7.39 -14.79
C ILE A 122 -16.86 5.94 -15.19
N GLU A 123 -17.39 5.76 -16.39
CA GLU A 123 -17.78 4.45 -16.93
C GLU A 123 -16.64 3.73 -17.66
N ASP A 124 -15.56 4.44 -17.98
CA ASP A 124 -14.30 3.91 -18.50
C ASP A 124 -13.17 4.92 -18.22
N PRO A 125 -12.66 4.97 -16.98
CA PRO A 125 -11.70 5.99 -16.58
C PRO A 125 -10.42 5.96 -17.40
N ASP A 126 -9.90 7.14 -17.71
CA ASP A 126 -8.57 7.28 -18.29
C ASP A 126 -7.55 6.86 -17.24
N ARG A 127 -6.65 5.97 -17.61
CA ARG A 127 -5.69 5.36 -16.70
C ARG A 127 -4.47 4.89 -17.46
N ASP A 128 -3.33 4.96 -16.78
CA ASP A 128 -2.08 4.37 -17.23
C ASP A 128 -1.29 3.92 -16.00
N CYS A 129 -0.49 2.87 -16.12
CA CYS A 129 0.33 2.39 -15.02
C CYS A 129 1.43 1.47 -15.52
N ASP A 130 2.65 1.71 -15.06
CA ASP A 130 3.83 0.94 -15.49
C ASP A 130 3.91 -0.46 -14.88
N CYS A 131 2.99 -0.80 -13.96
CA CYS A 131 2.97 -2.13 -13.38
C CYS A 131 2.48 -3.17 -14.38
N ARG A 132 2.88 -4.44 -14.20
CA ARG A 132 2.56 -5.53 -15.13
C ARG A 132 1.06 -5.69 -15.45
N ILE A 133 0.19 -5.39 -14.48
CA ILE A 133 -1.27 -5.49 -14.64
C ILE A 133 -1.80 -4.22 -15.31
N GLY A 134 -1.39 -3.05 -14.81
CA GLY A 134 -1.82 -1.73 -15.25
C GLY A 134 -1.38 -1.39 -16.68
N ALA A 135 -0.20 -1.84 -17.11
CA ALA A 135 0.31 -1.64 -18.47
C ALA A 135 -0.53 -2.36 -19.54
N ASN A 136 -1.43 -3.25 -19.10
CA ASN A 136 -2.43 -3.91 -19.93
C ASN A 136 -3.86 -3.40 -19.62
N MET A 137 -3.98 -2.17 -19.11
CA MET A 137 -5.23 -1.51 -18.69
C MET A 137 -6.02 -2.25 -17.60
N GLY A 138 -5.36 -3.16 -16.88
CA GLY A 138 -5.99 -4.00 -15.87
C GLY A 138 -6.22 -3.30 -14.53
N PHE A 139 -7.18 -3.79 -13.75
CA PHE A 139 -7.44 -3.30 -12.39
C PHE A 139 -6.38 -3.78 -11.39
N CYS A 140 -5.24 -3.07 -11.37
CA CYS A 140 -4.15 -3.30 -10.43
C CYS A 140 -4.38 -2.63 -9.07
N GLY A 141 -3.55 -2.95 -8.08
CA GLY A 141 -3.56 -2.25 -6.78
C GLY A 141 -3.35 -0.74 -6.92
N HIS A 142 -2.52 -0.30 -7.88
CA HIS A 142 -2.27 1.13 -8.13
C HIS A 142 -3.53 1.88 -8.61
N PHE A 143 -4.28 1.27 -9.53
CA PHE A 143 -5.57 1.78 -9.98
C PHE A 143 -6.53 1.94 -8.79
N TRP A 144 -6.62 0.93 -7.92
CA TRP A 144 -7.49 0.97 -6.76
C TRP A 144 -7.03 1.98 -5.71
N THR A 145 -5.73 2.21 -5.54
CA THR A 145 -5.23 3.32 -4.72
C THR A 145 -5.70 4.67 -5.26
N GLY A 146 -5.55 4.90 -6.58
CA GLY A 146 -6.05 6.12 -7.22
C GLY A 146 -7.56 6.27 -7.13
N PHE A 147 -8.31 5.16 -7.25
CA PHE A 147 -9.76 5.13 -7.09
C PHE A 147 -10.18 5.55 -5.67
N ILE A 148 -9.53 4.99 -4.64
CA ILE A 148 -9.79 5.33 -3.24
C ILE A 148 -9.45 6.80 -2.98
N PHE A 149 -8.31 7.27 -3.47
CA PHE A 149 -7.93 8.68 -3.36
C PHE A 149 -8.98 9.60 -3.99
N SER A 150 -9.38 9.32 -5.23
CA SER A 150 -10.38 10.11 -5.97
C SER A 150 -11.73 10.15 -5.25
N LEU A 151 -12.14 9.02 -4.66
CA LEU A 151 -13.36 8.93 -3.85
C LEU A 151 -13.23 9.75 -2.54
N LYS A 152 -12.06 9.71 -1.87
CA LYS A 152 -11.79 10.48 -0.65
C LYS A 152 -11.64 11.98 -0.91
N ASN A 153 -11.32 12.36 -2.15
CA ASN A 153 -11.22 13.74 -2.59
C ASN A 153 -12.51 14.25 -3.26
N ASP A 154 -13.64 13.55 -3.06
CA ASP A 154 -14.97 13.91 -3.56
C ASP A 154 -15.09 14.08 -5.09
N TYR A 155 -14.21 13.44 -5.88
CA TYR A 155 -14.28 13.50 -7.36
C TYR A 155 -15.47 12.74 -7.94
N PHE A 156 -16.00 11.76 -7.21
CA PHE A 156 -17.22 11.02 -7.50
C PHE A 156 -17.75 10.37 -6.22
N THR A 157 -18.97 9.84 -6.25
CA THR A 157 -19.50 9.00 -5.16
C THR A 157 -19.61 7.54 -5.60
N LEU A 158 -19.57 6.61 -4.64
CA LEU A 158 -19.76 5.18 -4.93
C LEU A 158 -21.09 4.84 -5.64
N LYS A 159 -22.10 5.72 -5.58
CA LYS A 159 -23.35 5.52 -6.32
C LYS A 159 -23.18 5.75 -7.82
N ASP A 160 -22.23 6.59 -8.20
CA ASP A 160 -21.95 6.95 -9.59
C ASP A 160 -21.12 5.85 -10.28
N TRP A 161 -20.43 5.00 -9.49
CA TRP A 161 -19.63 3.91 -10.00
C TRP A 161 -20.48 2.74 -10.52
N THR A 162 -20.40 2.51 -11.83
CA THR A 162 -21.12 1.41 -12.49
C THR A 162 -20.22 0.45 -13.25
N LEU A 163 -18.92 0.74 -13.34
CA LEU A 163 -17.97 -0.01 -14.15
C LEU A 163 -17.68 -1.40 -13.58
N THR A 164 -17.56 -1.55 -12.26
CA THR A 164 -17.22 -2.84 -11.63
C THR A 164 -18.10 -3.14 -10.42
N TYR A 165 -18.10 -4.41 -10.01
CA TYR A 165 -18.46 -4.78 -8.64
C TYR A 165 -17.65 -3.98 -7.61
N ILE A 166 -18.29 -3.59 -6.51
CA ILE A 166 -17.62 -3.07 -5.31
C ILE A 166 -18.06 -3.94 -4.13
N PRO A 167 -17.12 -4.50 -3.34
CA PRO A 167 -17.44 -5.27 -2.14
C PRO A 167 -18.33 -4.51 -1.15
N LYS A 168 -19.21 -5.21 -0.45
CA LYS A 168 -20.18 -4.56 0.47
C LYS A 168 -19.51 -3.88 1.65
N ASP A 169 -18.41 -4.47 2.13
CA ASP A 169 -17.53 -4.01 3.20
C ASP A 169 -16.54 -2.93 2.74
N PHE A 170 -16.52 -2.56 1.45
CA PHE A 170 -15.56 -1.61 0.91
C PHE A 170 -15.56 -0.26 1.65
N LYS A 171 -16.74 0.27 1.98
CA LYS A 171 -16.86 1.55 2.71
C LYS A 171 -16.21 1.49 4.09
N GLU A 172 -16.43 0.40 4.81
CA GLU A 172 -15.87 0.18 6.15
C GLU A 172 -14.34 0.06 6.06
N LYS A 173 -13.84 -0.67 5.05
CA LYS A 173 -12.39 -0.83 4.80
C LYS A 173 -11.66 0.48 4.53
N ILE A 174 -12.30 1.43 3.84
CA ILE A 174 -11.65 2.72 3.49
C ILE A 174 -11.94 3.83 4.50
N GLU A 175 -12.85 3.63 5.45
CA GLU A 175 -13.21 4.63 6.47
C GLU A 175 -11.98 5.19 7.20
N PRO A 176 -11.04 4.38 7.74
CA PRO A 176 -9.88 4.89 8.49
C PRO A 176 -8.81 5.57 7.62
N LEU A 177 -8.96 5.53 6.30
CA LEU A 177 -7.99 6.12 5.38
C LEU A 177 -8.18 7.63 5.28
N GLU A 178 -7.08 8.38 5.39
CA GLU A 178 -7.09 9.84 5.32
C GLU A 178 -6.05 10.37 4.34
N ILE A 179 -6.42 11.47 3.68
CA ILE A 179 -5.50 12.23 2.84
C ILE A 179 -4.58 13.02 3.76
N ASN A 180 -3.28 12.75 3.66
CA ASN A 180 -2.24 13.42 4.42
C ASN A 180 -1.51 14.42 3.52
N VAL A 181 -1.51 15.69 3.94
CA VAL A 181 -0.79 16.77 3.25
C VAL A 181 0.36 17.19 4.16
N PRO A 182 1.62 16.99 3.76
CA PRO A 182 2.78 17.37 4.58
C PRO A 182 2.75 18.87 4.91
N GLU A 183 2.93 19.21 6.19
CA GLU A 183 2.98 20.61 6.64
C GLU A 183 4.26 21.35 6.21
N LYS A 184 5.29 20.62 5.78
CA LYS A 184 6.63 21.13 5.46
C LYS A 184 6.96 21.03 3.98
N GLN A 185 6.29 21.81 3.14
CA GLN A 185 6.80 22.10 1.80
C GLN A 185 6.79 23.62 1.60
N GLU A 186 7.94 24.17 1.20
CA GLU A 186 8.10 25.59 0.89
C GLU A 186 7.12 25.99 -0.22
N GLU A 187 6.64 27.24 -0.20
CA GLU A 187 5.48 27.76 -0.96
C GLU A 187 5.56 27.63 -2.51
N GLU A 188 6.62 27.02 -3.06
CA GLU A 188 6.87 26.89 -4.51
C GLU A 188 6.94 25.45 -5.04
N GLU A 189 6.92 24.41 -4.18
CA GLU A 189 6.90 23.00 -4.64
C GLU A 189 5.48 22.41 -4.59
N GLU A 190 5.10 21.65 -5.63
CA GLU A 190 3.85 20.89 -5.68
C GLU A 190 3.70 20.04 -4.40
N LYS A 191 2.55 20.16 -3.73
CA LYS A 191 2.32 19.44 -2.48
C LYS A 191 2.25 17.94 -2.76
N ASP A 192 3.24 17.19 -2.28
CA ASP A 192 3.23 15.72 -2.39
C ASP A 192 2.24 15.17 -1.37
N ILE A 193 1.06 14.78 -1.84
CA ILE A 193 -0.01 14.25 -1.01
C ILE A 193 0.24 12.76 -0.79
N THR A 194 -0.16 12.22 0.36
CA THR A 194 -0.19 10.76 0.58
C THR A 194 -1.55 10.31 1.09
N LEU A 195 -1.83 9.02 0.98
CA LEU A 195 -2.99 8.39 1.60
C LEU A 195 -2.46 7.49 2.71
N ILE A 196 -2.92 7.72 3.95
CA ILE A 196 -2.49 6.97 5.13
C ILE A 196 -3.66 6.24 5.77
N ASP A 197 -3.39 5.08 6.36
CA ASP A 197 -4.35 4.37 7.19
C ASP A 197 -4.18 4.76 8.66
N LYS A 198 -5.15 5.46 9.25
CA LYS A 198 -5.09 5.82 10.68
C LYS A 198 -5.65 4.74 11.59
N GLY A 199 -6.20 3.67 11.04
CA GLY A 199 -6.79 2.56 11.77
C GLY A 199 -5.80 1.43 12.07
N SER A 200 -4.60 1.45 11.49
CA SER A 200 -3.56 0.45 11.71
C SER A 200 -2.28 1.06 12.28
N ASP A 201 -1.55 0.26 13.06
CA ASP A 201 -0.26 0.64 13.63
C ASP A 201 0.77 0.96 12.55
N GLU A 202 0.82 0.13 11.50
CA GLU A 202 1.68 0.37 10.36
C GLU A 202 1.32 1.66 9.64
N GLY A 203 0.04 1.92 9.41
CA GLY A 203 -0.42 3.14 8.75
C GLY A 203 -0.11 4.41 9.57
N LEU A 204 -0.21 4.33 10.91
CA LEU A 204 0.22 5.40 11.80
C LEU A 204 1.74 5.66 11.70
N LEU A 205 2.55 4.61 11.62
CA LEU A 205 4.01 4.74 11.42
C LEU A 205 4.36 5.24 10.02
N MET A 206 3.63 4.83 8.98
CA MET A 206 3.82 5.29 7.59
C MET A 206 3.73 6.82 7.49
N GLY A 207 2.86 7.45 8.27
CA GLY A 207 2.75 8.92 8.35
C GLY A 207 4.03 9.63 8.84
N TYR A 208 5.00 8.88 9.36
CA TYR A 208 6.31 9.36 9.82
C TYR A 208 7.46 8.71 9.04
N LEU A 209 7.21 8.12 7.88
CA LEU A 209 8.26 7.48 7.08
C LEU A 209 9.43 8.47 6.84
N ASP A 210 10.65 7.99 7.06
CA ASP A 210 11.91 8.75 7.01
C ASP A 210 12.06 9.88 8.04
N ASP A 211 11.01 10.19 8.80
CA ASP A 211 11.07 11.12 9.91
C ASP A 211 11.70 10.51 11.17
N ARG A 212 12.25 11.41 11.98
CA ARG A 212 12.75 11.08 13.31
C ARG A 212 11.64 11.30 14.33
N ILE A 213 11.36 10.27 15.12
CA ILE A 213 10.35 10.29 16.18
C ILE A 213 10.97 10.05 17.56
N THR A 214 10.23 10.39 18.60
CA THR A 214 10.52 10.04 19.98
C THR A 214 9.52 9.00 20.45
N VAL A 215 10.03 7.87 20.95
CA VAL A 215 9.28 6.86 21.70
C VAL A 215 9.43 7.19 23.18
N TYR A 216 8.30 7.48 23.83
CA TYR A 216 8.23 7.99 25.20
C TYR A 216 8.22 6.87 26.22
N ASN A 217 7.49 5.80 25.91
CA ASN A 217 7.37 4.62 26.75
C ASN A 217 7.03 3.42 25.88
N CYS A 218 7.59 2.27 26.24
CA CYS A 218 7.30 0.96 25.67
C CYS A 218 7.97 -0.12 26.54
N GLU A 219 7.46 -1.34 26.49
CA GLU A 219 8.08 -2.50 27.15
C GLU A 219 8.79 -3.38 26.13
N VAL A 220 10.00 -3.83 26.44
CA VAL A 220 10.74 -4.80 25.62
C VAL A 220 10.16 -6.19 25.79
N THR A 221 9.67 -6.79 24.70
CA THR A 221 9.07 -8.13 24.73
C THR A 221 10.02 -9.22 24.26
N LYS A 222 10.92 -8.90 23.33
CA LYS A 222 11.84 -9.87 22.74
C LYS A 222 13.12 -9.21 22.24
N ILE A 223 14.24 -9.90 22.39
CA ILE A 223 15.53 -9.47 21.85
C ILE A 223 16.15 -10.60 21.05
N GLU A 224 16.48 -10.33 19.79
CA GLU A 224 17.13 -11.29 18.90
C GLU A 224 18.45 -10.74 18.36
N GLU A 225 19.55 -11.46 18.59
CA GLU A 225 20.83 -11.17 17.96
C GLU A 225 20.82 -11.60 16.49
N ARG A 226 21.33 -10.74 15.63
CA ARG A 226 21.46 -10.97 14.19
C ARG A 226 22.83 -10.54 13.72
N THR A 227 23.30 -11.23 12.68
CA THR A 227 24.54 -10.90 11.98
C THR A 227 24.23 -10.58 10.52
N SER A 228 24.95 -9.60 9.98
CA SER A 228 24.94 -9.28 8.56
C SER A 228 26.37 -9.29 8.07
N GLU A 229 26.65 -10.03 7.02
CA GLU A 229 27.94 -10.00 6.33
C GLU A 229 27.79 -9.19 5.04
N PHE A 230 28.61 -8.15 4.88
CA PHE A 230 28.66 -7.37 3.66
C PHE A 230 30.11 -7.06 3.30
N GLN A 231 30.54 -7.54 2.12
CA GLN A 231 31.92 -7.36 1.63
C GLN A 231 33.00 -7.80 2.65
N GLY A 232 32.76 -8.90 3.36
CA GLY A 232 33.67 -9.44 4.39
C GLY A 232 33.60 -8.74 5.75
N ASN A 233 32.80 -7.68 5.91
CA ASN A 233 32.53 -7.07 7.20
C ASN A 233 31.31 -7.72 7.85
N VAL A 234 31.52 -8.34 9.01
CA VAL A 234 30.43 -8.88 9.85
C VAL A 234 29.97 -7.81 10.82
N THR A 235 28.70 -7.41 10.69
CA THR A 235 28.05 -6.48 11.62
C THR A 235 27.05 -7.24 12.48
N VAL A 236 27.25 -7.19 13.79
CA VAL A 236 26.27 -7.67 14.79
C VAL A 236 25.27 -6.55 15.09
N TYR A 237 24.00 -6.90 15.13
CA TYR A 237 22.92 -6.00 15.55
C TYR A 237 21.82 -6.78 16.26
N TYR A 238 20.99 -6.06 17.01
CA TYR A 238 19.90 -6.62 17.78
C TYR A 238 18.58 -6.11 17.23
N MET A 239 17.67 -7.05 16.98
CA MET A 239 16.27 -6.77 16.68
C MET A 239 15.50 -6.84 17.99
N VAL A 240 14.82 -5.76 18.34
CA VAL A 240 14.10 -5.65 19.62
C VAL A 240 12.64 -5.40 19.31
N GLN A 241 11.79 -6.29 19.81
CA GLN A 241 10.33 -6.13 19.76
C GLN A 241 9.88 -5.39 21.02
N LEU A 242 8.97 -4.45 20.81
CA LEU A 242 8.41 -3.58 21.83
C LEU A 242 6.89 -3.71 21.80
N LYS A 243 6.25 -3.53 22.96
CA LYS A 243 4.79 -3.37 23.06
C LYS A 243 4.40 -2.10 23.80
N ASP A 244 3.10 -1.77 23.75
CA ASP A 244 2.49 -0.64 24.46
C ASP A 244 3.22 0.68 24.14
N VAL A 245 3.44 0.94 22.86
CA VAL A 245 4.37 1.97 22.40
C VAL A 245 3.65 3.30 22.25
N LYS A 246 4.10 4.29 23.02
CA LYS A 246 3.66 5.69 22.87
C LYS A 246 4.74 6.52 22.17
N PHE A 247 4.43 7.11 21.02
CA PHE A 247 5.38 7.90 20.24
C PHE A 247 4.80 9.21 19.70
N GLY A 248 5.66 10.07 19.19
CA GLY A 248 5.27 11.32 18.54
C GLY A 248 6.46 12.02 17.88
N PRO A 249 6.29 13.26 17.41
CA PRO A 249 7.35 14.05 16.81
C PRO A 249 8.62 14.09 17.69
N GLN A 250 9.79 14.17 17.07
CA GLN A 250 11.04 14.22 17.82
C GLN A 250 11.09 15.43 18.75
N LEU A 251 11.27 15.19 20.05
CA LEU A 251 11.55 16.25 21.01
C LEU A 251 12.94 16.85 20.80
N GLN A 252 13.00 18.16 20.55
CA GLN A 252 14.24 18.93 20.61
C GLN A 252 14.44 19.52 22.01
N ARG A 253 13.36 19.99 22.65
CA ARG A 253 13.31 20.59 23.99
C ARG A 253 12.15 20.00 24.80
N LYS A 254 12.22 20.12 26.14
CA LYS A 254 11.15 19.61 27.03
C LYS A 254 9.79 20.27 26.77
N ASN A 255 9.78 21.53 26.36
CA ASN A 255 8.54 22.28 26.11
C ASN A 255 7.89 21.93 24.76
N ASP A 256 8.57 21.14 23.91
CA ASP A 256 8.01 20.67 22.64
C ASP A 256 7.11 19.44 22.85
N TYR A 257 6.98 18.97 24.11
CA TYR A 257 6.09 17.87 24.44
C TYR A 257 4.65 18.32 24.37
N ASP A 258 3.92 17.73 23.42
CA ASP A 258 2.49 17.91 23.25
C ASP A 258 1.82 16.53 23.31
N GLU A 259 1.02 16.31 24.35
CA GLU A 259 0.29 15.07 24.55
C GLU A 259 -0.76 14.83 23.46
N SER A 260 -1.28 15.88 22.82
CA SER A 260 -2.27 15.76 21.75
C SER A 260 -1.69 15.20 20.45
N GLN A 261 -0.36 15.23 20.30
CA GLN A 261 0.35 14.70 19.12
C GLN A 261 0.82 13.26 19.30
N LEU A 262 0.55 12.65 20.45
CA LEU A 262 0.98 11.30 20.74
C LEU A 262 0.12 10.26 20.02
N LYS A 263 0.79 9.22 19.54
CA LYS A 263 0.22 8.03 18.93
C LYS A 263 0.57 6.83 19.78
N GLU A 264 -0.35 5.88 19.81
CA GLU A 264 -0.19 4.60 20.50
C GLU A 264 -0.28 3.50 19.46
N ILE A 265 0.65 2.54 19.53
CA ILE A 265 0.67 1.34 18.70
C ILE A 265 0.99 0.14 19.58
N ASP A 266 0.43 -1.00 19.23
CA ASP A 266 0.53 -2.23 20.02
C ASP A 266 1.93 -2.80 19.96
N GLU A 267 2.54 -2.84 18.77
CA GLU A 267 3.86 -3.41 18.56
C GLU A 267 4.79 -2.50 17.75
N LEU A 268 6.08 -2.53 18.07
CA LEU A 268 7.10 -1.84 17.29
C LEU A 268 8.39 -2.63 17.26
N LEU A 269 8.98 -2.73 16.08
CA LEU A 269 10.30 -3.31 15.89
C LEU A 269 11.37 -2.22 15.82
N ILE A 270 12.49 -2.43 16.50
CA ILE A 270 13.65 -1.54 16.41
C ILE A 270 14.94 -2.30 16.15
N ARG A 271 15.89 -1.62 15.47
CA ARG A 271 17.25 -2.11 15.27
C ARG A 271 18.24 -1.36 16.13
N LEU A 272 18.89 -2.07 17.05
CA LEU A 272 20.00 -1.57 17.84
C LEU A 272 21.34 -2.09 17.29
N SER A 273 22.33 -1.20 17.16
CA SER A 273 23.71 -1.62 16.92
C SER A 273 24.26 -2.31 18.17
N ASP A 274 25.14 -3.30 17.99
CA ASP A 274 25.83 -4.01 19.08
C ASP A 274 26.38 -3.08 20.19
N ASN A 275 27.12 -2.04 19.80
CA ASN A 275 27.66 -1.03 20.72
C ASN A 275 26.58 -0.35 21.58
N LYS A 276 25.39 -0.08 21.04
CA LYS A 276 24.28 0.52 21.81
C LYS A 276 23.67 -0.48 22.76
N TYR A 277 23.38 -1.69 22.28
CA TYR A 277 22.81 -2.74 23.10
C TYR A 277 23.68 -3.02 24.33
N ASN A 278 24.98 -3.24 24.12
CA ASN A 278 25.94 -3.52 25.19
C ASN A 278 26.10 -2.37 26.20
N LYS A 279 25.89 -1.12 25.79
CA LYS A 279 25.95 0.04 26.70
C LYS A 279 24.73 0.18 27.60
N ILE A 280 23.58 -0.29 27.15
CA ILE A 280 22.31 -0.14 27.87
C ILE A 280 22.06 -1.35 28.78
N ASP A 281 22.62 -2.52 28.44
CA ASP A 281 22.32 -3.82 29.08
C ASP A 281 20.81 -4.07 29.09
N LEU A 282 20.19 -3.98 27.90
CA LEU A 282 18.74 -4.08 27.72
C LEU A 282 18.27 -5.53 27.92
N LYS A 283 17.15 -5.71 28.63
CA LYS A 283 16.55 -7.02 28.93
C LYS A 283 15.07 -7.02 28.59
N GLU A 284 14.53 -8.20 28.32
CA GLU A 284 13.08 -8.40 28.22
C GLU A 284 12.41 -7.97 29.53
N GLY A 285 11.28 -7.25 29.40
CA GLY A 285 10.56 -6.59 30.49
C GLY A 285 11.07 -5.19 30.84
N ASP A 286 12.20 -4.72 30.30
CA ASP A 286 12.64 -3.34 30.51
C ASP A 286 11.66 -2.36 29.84
N SER A 287 11.30 -1.29 30.57
CA SER A 287 10.63 -0.13 29.98
C SER A 287 11.65 0.87 29.48
N ILE A 288 11.49 1.38 28.24
CA ILE A 288 12.47 2.28 27.62
C ILE A 288 11.85 3.48 26.91
N SER A 289 12.67 4.53 26.75
CA SER A 289 12.41 5.69 25.89
C SER A 289 13.61 5.96 24.99
N PHE A 290 13.39 6.45 23.78
CA PHE A 290 14.45 6.69 22.80
C PHE A 290 13.99 7.53 21.61
N ASN A 291 14.94 7.93 20.76
CA ASN A 291 14.63 8.53 19.46
C ASN A 291 15.02 7.56 18.34
N GLY A 292 14.22 7.45 17.29
CA GLY A 292 14.51 6.60 16.14
C GLY A 292 14.02 7.23 14.83
N THR A 293 14.52 6.76 13.70
CA THR A 293 14.00 7.14 12.39
C THR A 293 13.12 6.01 11.87
N VAL A 294 11.89 6.32 11.47
CA VAL A 294 10.97 5.33 10.89
C VAL A 294 11.48 4.96 9.52
N ASN A 295 11.66 3.66 9.27
CA ASN A 295 12.22 3.14 8.03
C ASN A 295 11.39 1.93 7.62
N LYS A 296 11.10 1.80 6.32
CA LYS A 296 10.56 0.58 5.73
C LYS A 296 11.72 -0.35 5.41
N ASP A 297 11.98 -1.32 6.29
CA ASP A 297 12.89 -2.42 6.02
C ASP A 297 12.19 -3.45 5.16
N SER A 298 12.87 -3.93 4.13
CA SER A 298 12.19 -4.68 3.10
C SER A 298 12.17 -6.20 3.34
N PHE A 299 12.65 -6.64 4.51
CA PHE A 299 12.31 -7.94 5.10
C PHE A 299 11.38 -7.82 6.31
N TRP A 300 11.58 -6.81 7.15
CA TRP A 300 10.92 -6.72 8.46
C TRP A 300 9.76 -5.72 8.51
N GLY A 301 9.43 -5.06 7.40
CA GLY A 301 8.40 -4.03 7.35
C GLY A 301 8.84 -2.73 8.03
N LEU A 302 7.90 -2.03 8.63
CA LEU A 302 8.18 -0.76 9.32
C LEU A 302 8.90 -1.00 10.63
N MET A 303 9.96 -0.23 10.85
CA MET A 303 10.75 -0.31 12.06
C MET A 303 11.50 0.98 12.35
N LEU A 304 12.01 1.13 13.57
CA LEU A 304 12.94 2.23 13.88
C LEU A 304 14.39 1.81 13.69
N LYS A 305 15.08 2.57 12.83
CA LYS A 305 16.53 2.50 12.65
C LYS A 305 17.18 3.75 13.25
N ARG A 306 18.52 3.75 13.30
CA ARG A 306 19.33 4.86 13.84
C ARG A 306 18.87 5.30 15.24
N VAL A 307 18.48 4.32 16.07
CA VAL A 307 17.97 4.54 17.43
C VAL A 307 19.04 5.24 18.29
N THR A 308 18.73 6.34 18.97
CA THR A 308 19.64 7.08 19.86
C THR A 308 18.95 7.50 21.16
N LYS A 309 19.73 7.99 22.13
CA LYS A 309 19.25 8.50 23.42
C LYS A 309 18.38 7.49 24.18
N VAL A 310 18.67 6.19 24.05
CA VAL A 310 17.93 5.15 24.77
C VAL A 310 18.15 5.30 26.27
N LYS A 311 17.06 5.25 27.03
CA LYS A 311 17.04 5.30 28.50
C LYS A 311 16.03 4.29 29.00
N LYS A 312 16.37 3.59 30.08
CA LYS A 312 15.40 2.84 30.87
C LYS A 312 14.52 3.84 31.64
N VAL A 313 13.22 3.61 31.64
CA VAL A 313 12.20 4.49 32.26
C VAL A 313 11.83 3.95 33.64
#